data_AF-A0A957T661-F1
#
_entry.id   AF-A0A957T661-F1
#
_cell.length_a   1.000
_cell.length_b   1.000
_cell.length_c   1.000
_cell.angle_alpha   90.00
_cell.angle_beta   90.00
_cell.angle_gamma   90.00
#
_symmetry.space_group_name_H-M   'P 1'
#
loop_
_entity.id
_entity.type
_entity.pdbx_description
1 polymer ?
#
loop_
_entity_poly.entity_id
_entity_poly.type
_entity_poly.pdbx_seq_one_letter_code
_entity_poly.pdbx_strand_id
1 'polypeptide(L)'
;MTVAPQNQSPRANPYVGPQTFQRAQRDLFFGRDAEANELLSLVVARRVVLFYSESGAGKSSLINARLIPKLEEERQFEVLPIARVSGASPDIEVDNIYVYNLMNCLNHEKLEPEHFGHMALSDFLINLEAEDGHYFYRGDDAPPQDTADDARDDENTGDEDTDPEQSAVAEIWPRILIIDQFEELFT
;
A
#
# COMPACT_ATOMS: atom_id res chain seq x y z
N MET A 1 -9.12 21.33 47.31
CA MET A 1 -9.60 22.08 46.12
C MET A 1 -9.26 21.22 44.92
N THR A 2 -10.18 20.34 44.53
CA THR A 2 -9.94 19.30 43.51
C THR A 2 -10.44 19.82 42.17
N VAL A 3 -9.53 20.10 41.25
CA VAL A 3 -9.87 20.49 39.88
C VAL A 3 -10.03 19.19 39.07
N ALA A 4 -11.24 18.95 38.56
CA ALA A 4 -11.51 17.83 37.67
C ALA A 4 -10.74 17.99 36.34
N PRO A 5 -10.23 16.91 35.74
CA PRO A 5 -9.61 16.99 34.42
C PRO A 5 -10.70 17.32 33.39
N GLN A 6 -10.50 18.40 32.63
CA GLN A 6 -11.38 18.73 31.52
C GLN A 6 -11.06 17.81 30.34
N ASN A 7 -12.03 16.95 30.02
CA ASN A 7 -12.06 16.15 28.81
C ASN A 7 -12.20 17.08 27.59
N GLN A 8 -11.08 17.49 27.00
CA GLN A 8 -11.06 18.24 25.74
C GLN A 8 -11.11 17.24 24.58
N SER A 9 -12.30 16.78 24.23
CA SER A 9 -12.51 16.17 22.93
C SER A 9 -12.19 17.23 21.86
N PRO A 10 -11.25 16.98 20.93
CA PRO A 10 -10.91 17.97 19.91
C PRO A 10 -12.17 18.26 19.09
N ARG A 11 -12.58 19.53 19.05
CA ARG A 11 -13.72 19.97 18.24
C ARG A 11 -13.39 19.69 16.77
N ALA A 12 -14.08 18.72 16.17
CA ALA A 12 -14.01 18.47 14.74
C ALA A 12 -14.37 19.76 13.99
N ASN A 13 -13.51 20.15 13.03
CA ASN A 13 -13.77 21.30 12.15
C ASN A 13 -15.13 21.09 11.44
N PRO A 14 -16.12 21.98 11.60
CA PRO A 14 -17.45 21.79 11.02
C PRO A 14 -17.46 21.95 9.49
N TYR A 15 -16.39 22.47 8.90
CA TYR A 15 -16.25 22.62 7.45
C TYR A 15 -15.49 21.43 6.88
N VAL A 16 -16.19 20.62 6.07
CA VAL A 16 -15.65 19.41 5.44
C VAL A 16 -14.56 19.66 4.40
N GLY A 17 -14.41 20.90 3.93
CA GLY A 17 -13.42 21.27 2.91
C GLY A 17 -13.63 20.55 1.56
N PRO A 18 -12.70 20.74 0.60
CA PRO A 18 -12.68 19.96 -0.63
C PRO A 18 -12.51 18.46 -0.31
N GLN A 19 -13.41 17.63 -0.84
CA GLN A 19 -13.38 16.19 -0.64
C GLN A 19 -12.73 15.51 -1.85
N THR A 20 -11.79 14.61 -1.58
CA THR A 20 -11.14 13.80 -2.62
C THR A 20 -12.14 12.82 -3.22
N PHE A 21 -12.26 12.81 -4.55
CA PHE A 21 -13.06 11.79 -5.24
C PHE A 21 -12.45 10.41 -4.99
N GLN A 22 -13.27 9.49 -4.50
CA GLN A 22 -12.88 8.11 -4.26
C GLN A 22 -13.09 7.26 -5.52
N ARG A 23 -12.52 6.05 -5.52
CA ARG A 23 -12.70 5.07 -6.59
C ARG A 23 -14.18 4.87 -6.99
N ALA A 24 -15.06 4.72 -5.99
CA ALA A 24 -16.49 4.53 -6.21
C ALA A 24 -17.18 5.73 -6.89
N GLN A 25 -16.54 6.91 -6.87
CA GLN A 25 -17.04 8.14 -7.44
C GLN A 25 -16.39 8.47 -8.79
N ARG A 26 -15.71 7.50 -9.42
CA ARG A 26 -15.00 7.70 -10.69
C ARG A 26 -15.88 8.27 -11.81
N ASP A 27 -17.17 7.95 -11.81
CA ASP A 27 -18.10 8.43 -12.82
C ASP A 27 -18.49 9.90 -12.62
N LEU A 28 -18.08 10.54 -11.52
CA LEU A 28 -18.31 11.95 -11.23
C LEU A 28 -17.09 12.83 -11.52
N PHE A 29 -15.92 12.22 -11.79
CA PHE A 29 -14.66 12.94 -11.99
C PHE A 29 -14.34 13.06 -13.49
N PHE A 30 -14.51 14.23 -14.10
CA PHE A 30 -14.43 14.40 -15.56
C PHE A 30 -13.24 15.26 -16.02
N GLY A 31 -12.89 15.11 -17.31
CA GLY A 31 -12.02 16.06 -18.02
C GLY A 31 -10.52 15.89 -17.75
N ARG A 32 -10.11 14.78 -17.12
CA ARG A 32 -8.72 14.51 -16.74
C ARG A 32 -8.18 13.17 -17.24
N ASP A 33 -8.85 12.59 -18.24
CA ASP A 33 -8.49 11.27 -18.75
C ASP A 33 -7.15 11.28 -19.49
N ALA A 34 -6.79 12.39 -20.14
CA ALA A 34 -5.50 12.55 -20.79
C ALA A 34 -4.35 12.53 -19.77
N GLU A 35 -4.46 13.32 -18.69
CA GLU A 35 -3.50 13.38 -17.61
C GLU A 35 -3.39 12.03 -16.87
N ALA A 36 -4.53 11.35 -16.65
CA ALA A 36 -4.53 10.02 -16.06
C ALA A 36 -3.77 8.99 -16.92
N ASN A 37 -3.97 9.03 -18.24
CA ASN A 37 -3.29 8.11 -19.17
C ASN A 37 -1.79 8.41 -19.29
N GLU A 38 -1.40 9.70 -19.25
CA GLU A 38 0.02 10.10 -19.20
C GLU A 38 0.68 9.59 -17.92
N LEU A 39 0.05 9.83 -16.77
CA LEU A 39 0.56 9.35 -15.49
C LEU A 39 0.63 7.82 -15.44
N LEU A 40 -0.39 7.11 -15.93
CA LEU A 40 -0.38 5.65 -16.05
C LEU A 40 0.82 5.17 -16.88
N SER A 41 1.08 5.82 -18.02
CA SER A 41 2.19 5.46 -18.90
C SER A 41 3.54 5.65 -18.20
N LEU A 42 3.71 6.73 -17.44
CA LEU A 42 4.90 6.97 -16.63
C LEU A 42 5.07 5.92 -15.53
N VAL A 43 4.00 5.60 -14.81
CA VAL A 43 3.99 4.60 -13.73
C VAL A 43 4.35 3.21 -14.25
N VAL A 44 3.81 2.81 -15.39
CA VAL A 44 4.13 1.50 -16.00
C VAL A 44 5.59 1.47 -16.50
N ALA A 45 6.12 2.59 -16.99
CA ALA A 45 7.45 2.64 -17.60
C ALA A 45 8.59 2.91 -16.59
N ARG A 46 8.29 3.40 -15.38
CA ARG A 46 9.29 3.90 -14.42
C ARG A 46 9.08 3.27 -13.05
N ARG A 47 10.19 2.95 -12.37
CA ARG A 47 10.16 2.43 -11.00
C ARG A 47 9.72 3.46 -9.97
N VAL A 48 9.96 4.75 -10.23
CA VAL A 48 9.63 5.87 -9.33
C VAL A 48 9.07 7.01 -10.15
N VAL A 49 7.93 7.54 -9.73
CA VAL A 49 7.26 8.70 -10.34
C VAL A 49 6.93 9.71 -9.24
N LEU A 50 7.41 10.94 -9.40
CA LEU A 50 6.99 12.07 -8.57
C LEU A 50 5.86 12.80 -9.28
N PHE A 51 4.67 12.80 -8.69
CA PHE A 51 3.51 13.53 -9.19
C PHE A 51 3.17 14.68 -8.24
N TYR A 52 3.21 15.90 -8.76
CA TYR A 52 2.98 17.12 -8.00
C TYR A 52 2.06 18.08 -8.75
N SER A 53 1.37 18.93 -8.00
CA SER A 53 0.49 19.97 -8.50
C SER A 53 0.32 21.05 -7.43
N GLU A 54 -0.30 22.17 -7.79
CA GLU A 54 -0.77 23.13 -6.79
C GLU A 54 -1.79 22.47 -5.83
N SER A 55 -1.86 22.99 -4.61
CA SER A 55 -2.82 22.54 -3.61
C SER A 55 -4.25 22.72 -4.14
N GLY A 56 -5.09 21.70 -3.96
CA GLY A 56 -6.47 21.71 -4.44
C GLY A 56 -6.66 21.44 -5.94
N ALA A 57 -5.60 21.20 -6.73
CA ALA A 57 -5.73 20.89 -8.17
C ALA A 57 -6.34 19.50 -8.47
N GLY A 58 -6.62 18.70 -7.43
CA GLY A 58 -7.26 17.39 -7.57
C GLY A 58 -6.30 16.20 -7.71
N LYS A 59 -5.03 16.34 -7.31
CA LYS A 59 -4.00 15.28 -7.37
C LYS A 59 -4.49 13.94 -6.80
N SER A 60 -4.90 13.93 -5.53
CA SER A 60 -5.39 12.72 -4.86
C SER A 60 -6.68 12.20 -5.50
N SER A 61 -7.50 13.09 -6.08
CA SER A 61 -8.71 12.67 -6.81
C SER A 61 -8.37 11.99 -8.13
N LEU A 62 -7.38 12.49 -8.88
CA LEU A 62 -6.88 11.85 -10.10
C LEU A 62 -6.31 10.47 -9.79
N ILE A 63 -5.55 10.34 -8.71
CA ILE A 63 -5.00 9.06 -8.25
C ILE A 63 -6.15 8.09 -7.95
N ASN A 64 -7.07 8.46 -7.07
CA ASN A 64 -8.12 7.57 -6.56
C ASN A 64 -9.19 7.23 -7.60
N ALA A 65 -9.64 8.21 -8.37
CA ALA A 65 -10.78 8.08 -9.27
C ALA A 65 -10.39 7.62 -10.69
N ARG A 66 -9.11 7.72 -11.06
CA ARG A 66 -8.64 7.36 -12.42
C ARG A 66 -7.42 6.46 -12.43
N LEU A 67 -6.31 6.83 -11.78
CA LEU A 67 -5.07 6.06 -11.89
C LEU A 67 -5.20 4.66 -11.28
N ILE A 68 -5.68 4.57 -10.03
CA ILE A 68 -5.83 3.28 -9.32
C ILE A 68 -6.75 2.32 -10.09
N PRO A 69 -7.97 2.72 -10.51
CA PRO A 69 -8.81 1.87 -11.35
C PRO A 69 -8.11 1.35 -12.60
N LYS A 70 -7.34 2.20 -13.29
CA LYS A 70 -6.62 1.82 -14.52
C LYS A 70 -5.49 0.83 -14.26
N LEU A 71 -4.76 1.00 -13.16
CA LEU A 71 -3.68 0.10 -12.76
C LEU A 71 -4.21 -1.31 -12.49
N GLU A 72 -5.30 -1.42 -11.73
CA GLU A 72 -5.89 -2.71 -11.38
C GLU A 72 -6.64 -3.34 -12.56
N GLU A 73 -7.53 -2.58 -13.21
CA GLU A 73 -8.48 -3.13 -14.20
C GLU A 73 -7.86 -3.30 -15.59
N GLU A 74 -6.88 -2.47 -15.97
CA GLU A 74 -6.30 -2.50 -17.32
C GLU A 74 -4.85 -3.00 -17.37
N ARG A 75 -4.15 -3.11 -16.23
CA ARG A 75 -2.72 -3.45 -16.18
C ARG A 75 -2.36 -4.54 -15.17
N GLN A 76 -3.33 -5.09 -14.43
CA GLN A 76 -3.13 -6.16 -13.46
C GLN A 76 -2.04 -5.83 -12.41
N PHE A 77 -2.02 -4.59 -11.92
CA PHE A 77 -1.17 -4.22 -10.78
C PHE A 77 -1.91 -4.46 -9.47
N GLU A 78 -1.18 -4.93 -8.45
CA GLU A 78 -1.62 -4.87 -7.06
C GLU A 78 -1.30 -3.48 -6.50
N VAL A 79 -2.34 -2.67 -6.26
CA VAL A 79 -2.17 -1.36 -5.64
C VAL A 79 -2.19 -1.50 -4.13
N LEU A 80 -1.04 -1.24 -3.49
CA LEU A 80 -0.93 -1.21 -2.03
C LEU A 80 -1.74 -0.04 -1.46
N PRO A 81 -2.11 -0.08 -0.17
CA PRO A 81 -2.80 1.02 0.48
C PRO A 81 -2.03 2.33 0.28
N ILE A 82 -2.77 3.42 0.04
CA ILE A 82 -2.15 4.74 -0.09
C ILE A 82 -1.56 5.11 1.26
N ALA A 83 -0.24 5.19 1.30
CA ALA A 83 0.50 5.39 2.52
C ALA A 83 0.83 6.87 2.76
N ARG A 84 1.03 7.20 4.03
CA ARG A 84 1.58 8.48 4.48
C ARG A 84 2.84 8.23 5.30
N VAL A 85 3.85 9.05 5.08
CA VAL A 85 5.13 8.99 5.81
C VAL A 85 5.16 9.88 7.06
N SER A 86 4.06 10.58 7.34
CA SER A 86 3.90 11.44 8.51
C SER A 86 3.54 10.61 9.75
N GLY A 87 4.21 10.88 10.87
CA GLY A 87 3.96 10.21 12.15
C GLY A 87 4.77 10.86 13.27
N ALA A 88 4.49 10.48 14.51
CA ALA A 88 5.29 10.90 15.66
C ALA A 88 6.71 10.34 15.56
N SER A 89 7.68 11.02 16.19
CA SER A 89 8.97 10.40 16.42
C SER A 89 8.78 9.21 17.35
N PRO A 90 9.27 8.02 16.99
CA PRO A 90 9.21 6.89 17.89
C PRO A 90 10.18 7.10 19.08
N ASP A 91 9.90 6.44 20.20
CA ASP A 91 10.77 6.41 21.39
C ASP A 91 11.94 5.43 21.25
N ILE A 92 12.14 4.87 20.05
CA ILE A 92 13.21 3.95 19.69
C ILE A 92 14.18 4.61 18.70
N GLU A 93 15.42 4.12 18.65
CA GLU A 93 16.36 4.49 17.60
C GLU A 93 15.90 3.88 16.27
N VAL A 94 15.85 4.72 15.22
CA VAL A 94 15.46 4.30 13.87
C VAL A 94 16.41 4.88 12.84
N ASP A 95 16.71 4.10 11.80
CA ASP A 95 17.62 4.55 10.73
C ASP A 95 16.98 5.67 9.90
N ASN A 96 15.67 5.57 9.65
CA ASN A 96 14.91 6.55 8.88
C ASN A 96 13.45 6.63 9.35
N ILE A 97 13.11 7.74 10.01
CA ILE A 97 11.76 8.01 10.53
C ILE A 97 10.65 7.95 9.46
N TYR A 98 10.94 8.32 8.21
CA TYR A 98 9.93 8.29 7.14
C TYR A 98 9.64 6.87 6.67
N VAL A 99 10.67 6.04 6.56
CA VAL A 99 10.54 4.62 6.22
C VAL A 99 9.83 3.87 7.34
N TYR A 100 10.20 4.16 8.59
CA TYR A 100 9.53 3.63 9.77
C TYR A 100 8.03 3.96 9.78
N ASN A 101 7.68 5.24 9.62
CA ASN A 101 6.28 5.67 9.61
C ASN A 101 5.50 5.09 8.41
N LEU A 102 6.16 4.91 7.28
CA LEU A 102 5.58 4.23 6.12
C LEU A 102 5.22 2.77 6.43
N MET A 103 6.15 2.02 7.01
CA MET A 103 5.92 0.62 7.42
C MET A 103 4.78 0.52 8.43
N ASN A 104 4.78 1.40 9.44
CA ASN A 104 3.69 1.47 10.41
C ASN A 104 2.35 1.86 9.78
N CYS A 105 2.35 2.75 8.79
CA CYS A 105 1.12 3.14 8.07
C CYS A 105 0.54 1.97 7.27
N LEU A 106 1.40 1.09 6.73
CA LEU A 106 1.00 -0.06 5.93
C LEU A 106 0.65 -1.29 6.78
N ASN A 107 1.19 -1.40 7.99
CA ASN A 107 1.00 -2.54 8.87
C ASN A 107 -0.22 -2.36 9.78
N HIS A 108 -1.30 -3.11 9.52
CA HIS A 108 -2.48 -3.13 10.40
C HIS A 108 -2.24 -4.04 11.63
N GLU A 109 -1.74 -3.45 12.71
CA GLU A 109 -1.75 -3.89 14.13
C GLU A 109 -1.60 -5.41 14.44
N LYS A 110 -0.47 -6.03 14.09
CA LYS A 110 -0.09 -7.34 14.67
C LYS A 110 1.29 -7.39 15.35
N LEU A 111 2.13 -6.36 15.23
CA LEU A 111 3.52 -6.39 15.73
C LEU A 111 3.92 -5.13 16.49
N GLU A 112 4.77 -5.32 17.51
CA GLU A 112 5.33 -4.24 18.32
C GLU A 112 6.17 -3.29 17.45
N PRO A 113 6.06 -1.95 17.64
CA PRO A 113 6.71 -0.95 16.80
C PRO A 113 8.25 -1.04 16.75
N GLU A 114 8.88 -1.79 17.64
CA GLU A 114 10.34 -1.95 17.73
C GLU A 114 10.94 -2.73 16.56
N HIS A 115 10.17 -3.59 15.89
CA HIS A 115 10.67 -4.46 14.80
C HIS A 115 11.13 -3.72 13.55
N PHE A 116 10.60 -2.51 13.29
CA PHE A 116 10.85 -1.80 12.04
C PHE A 116 12.00 -0.80 12.12
N GLY A 117 12.62 -0.58 13.28
CA GLY A 117 13.58 0.51 13.49
C GLY A 117 14.79 0.48 12.55
N HIS A 118 15.28 -0.73 12.24
CA HIS A 118 16.42 -0.97 11.36
C HIS A 118 16.09 -1.87 10.16
N MET A 119 14.80 -2.11 9.91
CA MET A 119 14.36 -2.96 8.80
C MET A 119 14.49 -2.21 7.47
N ALA A 120 14.94 -2.89 6.43
CA ALA A 120 14.92 -2.32 5.09
C ALA A 120 13.50 -2.33 4.51
N LEU A 121 13.13 -1.29 3.76
CA LEU A 121 11.82 -1.21 3.10
C LEU A 121 11.57 -2.37 2.13
N SER A 122 12.61 -2.87 1.47
CA SER A 122 12.51 -4.05 0.61
C SER A 122 12.00 -5.26 1.37
N ASP A 123 12.56 -5.51 2.55
CA ASP A 123 12.31 -6.71 3.35
C ASP A 123 10.90 -6.65 3.91
N PHE A 124 10.50 -5.46 4.37
CA PHE A 124 9.11 -5.19 4.74
C PHE A 124 8.13 -5.48 3.60
N LEU A 125 8.37 -4.94 2.40
CA LEU A 125 7.47 -5.09 1.26
C LEU A 125 7.40 -6.52 0.70
N ILE A 126 8.48 -7.30 0.82
CA ILE A 126 8.51 -8.71 0.43
C ILE A 126 7.61 -9.55 1.34
N ASN A 127 7.62 -9.27 2.64
CA ASN A 127 6.85 -10.00 3.65
C ASN A 127 5.51 -9.34 3.99
N LEU A 128 5.09 -8.35 3.18
CA LEU A 128 3.81 -7.67 3.34
C LEU A 128 2.70 -8.49 2.67
N GLU A 129 1.82 -9.06 3.47
CA GLU A 129 0.70 -9.88 3.01
C GLU A 129 -0.63 -9.15 3.16
N ALA A 130 -1.62 -9.58 2.37
CA ALA A 130 -2.98 -9.09 2.44
C ALA A 130 -3.92 -10.21 2.93
N GLU A 131 -4.66 -9.95 4.01
CA GLU A 131 -5.70 -10.83 4.56
C GLU A 131 -6.96 -9.98 4.74
N ASP A 132 -8.09 -10.41 4.18
CA ASP A 132 -9.37 -9.70 4.23
C ASP A 132 -9.30 -8.21 3.79
N GLY A 133 -8.40 -7.89 2.85
CA GLY A 133 -8.20 -6.53 2.34
C GLY A 133 -7.36 -5.62 3.26
N HIS A 134 -6.79 -6.16 4.33
CA HIS A 134 -5.86 -5.49 5.22
C HIS A 134 -4.45 -6.00 5.03
N TYR A 135 -3.48 -5.09 5.02
CA TYR A 135 -2.08 -5.43 4.84
C TYR A 135 -1.36 -5.54 6.19
N PHE A 136 -0.53 -6.56 6.36
CA PHE A 136 0.23 -6.78 7.59
C PHE A 136 1.58 -7.43 7.28
N TYR A 137 2.56 -7.14 8.13
CA TYR A 137 3.86 -7.80 8.07
C TYR A 137 3.76 -9.18 8.71
N ARG A 138 4.16 -10.21 7.96
CA ARG A 138 4.04 -11.61 8.41
C ARG A 138 5.07 -12.03 9.46
N GLY A 139 6.19 -11.31 9.60
CA GLY A 139 7.30 -11.73 10.46
C GLY A 139 8.30 -12.66 9.76
N ASP A 140 9.53 -12.72 10.25
CA ASP A 140 10.62 -13.51 9.65
C ASP A 140 10.46 -15.03 9.88
N ASP A 141 9.67 -15.45 10.87
CA ASP A 141 9.53 -16.85 11.31
C ASP A 141 8.44 -17.64 10.58
N ALA A 142 7.77 -17.04 9.59
CA ALA A 142 6.70 -17.74 8.89
C ALA A 142 7.27 -18.55 7.71
N PRO A 143 6.79 -19.79 7.49
CA PRO A 143 7.39 -20.66 6.48
C PRO A 143 7.35 -19.98 5.11
N PRO A 144 8.48 -19.86 4.39
CA PRO A 144 8.49 -19.30 3.05
C PRO A 144 7.48 -20.08 2.21
N GLN A 145 6.62 -19.37 1.48
CA GLN A 145 5.85 -20.04 0.45
C GLN A 145 6.86 -20.50 -0.59
N ASP A 146 6.88 -21.81 -0.85
CA ASP A 146 7.71 -22.47 -1.85
C ASP A 146 7.75 -21.63 -3.13
N THR A 147 8.84 -20.89 -3.33
CA THR A 147 9.33 -20.65 -4.69
C THR A 147 9.80 -22.02 -5.15
N ALA A 148 8.90 -22.73 -5.82
CA ALA A 148 9.11 -24.08 -6.32
C ALA A 148 10.50 -24.20 -6.99
N ASP A 149 11.44 -24.82 -6.30
CA ASP A 149 12.60 -25.46 -6.92
C ASP A 149 13.21 -26.54 -6.00
N ASP A 150 13.34 -27.72 -6.59
CA ASP A 150 14.14 -28.90 -6.22
C ASP A 150 14.02 -29.55 -4.83
N ALA A 151 13.27 -30.67 -4.81
CA ALA A 151 13.91 -31.98 -4.61
C ALA A 151 13.08 -33.09 -5.26
N ARG A 152 13.63 -33.62 -6.36
CA ARG A 152 13.34 -34.97 -6.85
C ARG A 152 13.71 -35.97 -5.75
N ASP A 153 12.87 -36.97 -5.52
CA ASP A 153 13.27 -38.38 -5.60
C ASP A 153 12.05 -39.28 -5.74
N ASP A 154 12.23 -40.28 -6.60
CA ASP A 154 11.30 -41.30 -7.07
C ASP A 154 10.49 -42.00 -5.97
N GLU A 155 9.21 -42.28 -6.25
CA GLU A 155 8.71 -43.66 -6.32
C GLU A 155 7.32 -43.72 -7.00
N ASN A 156 7.30 -44.35 -8.18
CA ASN A 156 6.14 -44.67 -8.99
C ASN A 156 5.39 -45.89 -8.42
N THR A 157 4.06 -45.82 -8.24
CA THR A 157 3.13 -46.93 -8.52
C THR A 157 1.68 -46.41 -8.57
N GLY A 158 1.01 -46.60 -9.71
CA GLY A 158 -0.42 -46.90 -9.75
C GLY A 158 -1.33 -45.88 -10.44
N ASP A 159 -1.56 -46.14 -11.73
CA ASP A 159 -2.73 -45.81 -12.56
C ASP A 159 -3.93 -45.14 -11.86
N GLU A 160 -4.24 -43.89 -12.24
CA GLU A 160 -5.61 -43.36 -12.30
C GLU A 160 -5.67 -42.20 -13.30
N ASP A 161 -6.47 -42.37 -14.35
CA ASP A 161 -6.81 -41.35 -15.35
C ASP A 161 -7.39 -40.11 -14.65
N THR A 162 -6.64 -39.00 -14.59
CA THR A 162 -7.17 -37.69 -14.23
C THR A 162 -6.49 -36.61 -15.07
N ASP A 163 -7.30 -35.84 -15.79
CA ASP A 163 -6.91 -34.70 -16.62
C ASP A 163 -5.85 -33.79 -15.95
N PRO A 164 -4.68 -33.56 -16.56
CA PRO A 164 -3.65 -32.71 -15.98
C PRO A 164 -3.67 -31.33 -16.63
N GLU A 165 -4.65 -30.48 -16.31
CA GLU A 165 -4.59 -29.08 -16.78
C GLU A 165 -5.38 -28.14 -15.85
N GLN A 166 -4.75 -27.79 -14.72
CA GLN A 166 -4.82 -26.47 -14.08
C GLN A 166 -3.95 -26.48 -12.80
N SER A 167 -2.63 -26.55 -12.99
CA SER A 167 -1.74 -25.90 -12.02
C SER A 167 -1.91 -24.40 -12.21
N ALA A 168 -2.81 -23.80 -11.43
CA ALA A 168 -2.92 -22.36 -11.33
C ALA A 168 -1.59 -21.84 -10.76
N VAL A 169 -0.69 -21.41 -11.65
CA VAL A 169 0.49 -20.64 -11.26
C VAL A 169 -0.06 -19.43 -10.50
N ALA A 170 0.31 -19.26 -9.23
CA ALA A 170 -0.10 -18.08 -8.47
C ALA A 170 0.29 -16.84 -9.29
N GLU A 171 -0.71 -16.10 -9.75
CA GLU A 171 -0.51 -15.01 -10.70
C GLU A 171 0.11 -13.83 -9.93
N ILE A 172 1.43 -13.72 -9.96
CA ILE A 172 2.16 -12.68 -9.22
C ILE A 172 1.98 -11.35 -9.95
N TRP A 173 1.15 -10.47 -9.41
CA TRP A 173 0.95 -9.14 -9.97
C TRP A 173 2.03 -8.17 -9.49
N PRO A 174 2.54 -7.28 -10.37
CA PRO A 174 3.47 -6.24 -9.94
C PRO A 174 2.78 -5.31 -8.92
N ARG A 175 3.46 -5.07 -7.81
CA ARG A 175 2.97 -4.22 -6.72
C ARG A 175 3.33 -2.76 -6.97
N ILE A 176 2.42 -1.85 -6.64
CA ILE A 176 2.67 -0.42 -6.66
C ILE A 176 2.36 0.20 -5.30
N LEU A 177 3.34 0.95 -4.78
CA LEU A 177 3.20 1.75 -3.57
C LEU A 177 2.94 3.21 -3.95
N ILE A 178 1.83 3.76 -3.46
CA ILE A 178 1.50 5.17 -3.60
C ILE A 178 1.70 5.85 -2.25
N ILE A 179 2.60 6.83 -2.21
CA ILE A 179 2.82 7.68 -1.03
C ILE A 179 2.18 9.03 -1.32
N ASP A 180 1.08 9.35 -0.63
CA ASP A 180 0.41 10.64 -0.78
C ASP A 180 0.64 11.52 0.45
N GLN A 181 1.53 12.49 0.28
CA GLN A 181 1.80 13.49 1.30
C GLN A 181 1.10 14.81 0.95
N PHE A 182 0.29 15.28 1.90
CA PHE A 182 -0.31 16.61 1.89
C PHE A 182 0.59 17.55 2.72
N GLU A 183 0.73 18.79 2.26
CA GLU A 183 1.66 19.80 2.79
C GLU A 183 1.70 19.86 4.32
N GLU A 184 2.80 19.42 4.95
CA GLU A 184 3.43 19.96 6.19
C GLU A 184 4.82 19.31 6.41
N LEU A 185 5.70 19.30 5.40
CA LEU A 185 7.11 18.85 5.61
C LEU A 185 8.06 19.97 6.05
N PHE A 186 7.62 21.23 5.99
CA PHE A 186 8.43 22.38 6.33
C PHE A 186 7.62 23.33 7.22
N THR A 187 7.68 23.13 8.54
CA THR A 187 7.42 24.22 9.50
C THR A 187 8.52 24.20 10.55
#